data_AF-A0A4U6VDD1-F1
#
_entry.id   AF-A0A4U6VDD1-F1
#
_cell.length_a   1.000
_cell.length_b   1.000
_cell.length_c   1.000
_cell.angle_alpha   90.00
_cell.angle_beta   90.00
_cell.angle_gamma   90.00
#
_symmetry.space_group_name_H-M   'P 1'
#
loop_
_entity.id
_entity.type
_entity.pdbx_description
1 polymer ?
#
loop_
_entity_poly.entity_id
_entity_poly.type
_entity_poly.pdbx_seq_one_letter_code
_entity_poly.pdbx_strand_id
1 'polypeptide(L)'
;MDWNDGYTTIVCKLFAEQVRKGNPPNTHLNNVGYSEVKERFFQSTGIMLKKSQLKNKWDKLRGDLSAWKKLMRKQTGTGWNWEKGTINMDAEWWKKTKKDIPGVGKFKNRPLQNEDELKVMFGNIINEE
;
A
#
# COMPACT_ATOMS: atom_id res chain seq x y z
N MET A 1 9.92 14.29 2.95
CA MET A 1 10.16 13.66 1.64
C MET A 1 8.82 13.35 1.04
N ASP A 2 8.63 13.76 -0.20
CA ASP A 2 7.42 13.46 -0.96
C ASP A 2 7.61 12.11 -1.66
N TRP A 3 6.64 11.22 -1.44
CA TRP A 3 6.64 9.89 -2.03
C TRP A 3 5.94 9.97 -3.40
N ASN A 4 6.73 9.97 -4.47
CA ASN A 4 6.19 9.74 -5.82
C ASN A 4 6.00 8.23 -6.09
N ASP A 5 5.43 7.90 -7.24
CA ASP A 5 5.11 6.51 -7.59
C ASP A 5 6.38 5.67 -7.78
N GLY A 6 7.46 6.24 -8.32
CA GLY A 6 8.76 5.55 -8.46
C GLY A 6 9.39 5.19 -7.12
N TYR A 7 9.51 6.15 -6.21
CA TYR A 7 10.02 5.93 -4.85
C TYR A 7 9.13 4.99 -4.04
N THR A 8 7.82 5.08 -4.22
CA THR A 8 6.88 4.14 -3.60
C THR A 8 7.11 2.72 -4.11
N THR A 9 7.31 2.55 -5.41
CA THR A 9 7.60 1.25 -6.02
C THR A 9 8.89 0.64 -5.47
N ILE A 10 9.96 1.43 -5.42
CA ILE A 10 11.26 0.97 -4.87
C ILE A 10 11.09 0.54 -3.41
N VAL A 11 10.48 1.37 -2.56
CA VAL A 11 10.36 1.04 -1.14
C VAL A 11 9.44 -0.16 -0.90
N CYS A 12 8.35 -0.33 -1.67
CA CYS A 12 7.48 -1.51 -1.59
C CYS A 12 8.25 -2.80 -1.92
N LYS A 13 9.07 -2.79 -2.98
CA LYS A 13 9.91 -3.94 -3.35
C LYS A 13 10.89 -4.31 -2.24
N LEU A 14 11.58 -3.31 -1.68
CA LEU A 14 12.53 -3.52 -0.58
C LEU A 14 11.83 -4.05 0.67
N PHE A 15 10.67 -3.50 1.03
CA PHE A 15 9.86 -3.99 2.14
C PHE A 15 9.42 -5.43 1.94
N ALA A 16 8.87 -5.77 0.77
CA ALA A 16 8.43 -7.12 0.45
C ALA A 16 9.60 -8.13 0.50
N GLU A 17 10.80 -7.74 0.05
CA GLU A 17 12.00 -8.57 0.17
C GLU A 17 12.38 -8.84 1.62
N GLN A 18 12.35 -7.82 2.49
CA GLN A 18 12.62 -8.02 3.92
C GLN A 18 11.58 -8.93 4.58
N VAL A 19 10.31 -8.84 4.17
CA VAL A 19 9.27 -9.74 4.65
C VAL A 19 9.56 -11.20 4.26
N ARG A 20 9.94 -11.44 3.00
CA ARG A 20 10.34 -12.78 2.52
C ARG A 20 11.57 -13.34 3.23
N LYS A 21 12.49 -12.47 3.68
CA LYS A 21 13.68 -12.83 4.47
C LYS A 21 13.38 -13.17 5.94
N GLY A 22 12.12 -13.11 6.37
CA GLY A 22 11.74 -13.42 7.76
C GLY A 22 12.00 -12.27 8.75
N ASN A 23 12.28 -11.06 8.26
CA ASN A 23 12.43 -9.88 9.10
C ASN A 23 11.15 -9.21 9.66
N PRO A 24 9.90 -9.69 9.44
CA PRO A 24 8.74 -9.21 10.18
C PRO A 24 8.42 -10.14 11.37
N PRO A 25 8.71 -9.75 12.62
CA PRO A 25 8.32 -10.54 13.79
C PRO A 25 6.81 -10.53 14.07
N ASN A 26 6.06 -9.52 13.58
CA ASN A 26 4.61 -9.42 13.76
C ASN A 26 3.99 -8.41 12.77
N THR A 27 3.95 -7.11 13.12
CA THR A 27 3.22 -6.06 12.39
C THR A 27 4.09 -5.10 11.58
N HIS A 28 5.39 -5.08 11.84
CA HIS A 28 6.38 -4.19 11.25
C HIS A 28 7.70 -4.94 11.01
N LEU A 29 8.59 -4.37 10.20
CA LEU A 29 9.97 -4.85 10.10
C LEU A 29 10.72 -4.64 11.42
N ASN A 30 11.65 -5.54 11.72
CA ASN A 30 12.61 -5.36 12.82
C ASN A 30 13.67 -4.27 12.49
N ASN A 31 14.58 -4.00 13.42
CA ASN A 31 15.63 -2.99 13.21
C ASN A 31 16.52 -3.30 12.00
N VAL A 32 16.88 -4.58 11.80
CA VAL A 32 17.70 -5.04 10.68
C VAL A 32 17.00 -4.75 9.35
N GLY A 33 15.73 -5.14 9.22
CA GLY A 33 14.95 -4.90 8.01
C GLY A 33 14.80 -3.42 7.69
N TYR A 34 14.61 -2.55 8.70
CA TYR A 34 14.56 -1.11 8.45
C TYR A 34 15.91 -0.51 8.05
N SER A 35 17.01 -0.97 8.63
CA SER A 35 18.36 -0.54 8.25
C SER A 35 18.69 -0.93 6.80
N GLU A 36 18.39 -2.17 6.43
CA GLU A 36 18.62 -2.69 5.08
C GLU A 36 17.79 -1.95 4.02
N VAL A 37 16.50 -1.69 4.31
CA VAL A 37 15.65 -0.91 3.41
C VAL A 37 16.18 0.52 3.26
N LYS A 38 16.61 1.14 4.38
CA LYS A 38 17.17 2.49 4.35
C LYS A 38 18.42 2.54 3.47
N GLU A 39 19.34 1.61 3.65
CA GLU A 39 20.60 1.56 2.92
C GLU A 39 20.37 1.32 1.42
N ARG A 40 19.59 0.31 1.06
CA ARG A 40 19.32 0.00 -0.35
C ARG A 40 18.50 1.07 -1.06
N PHE A 41 17.59 1.73 -0.33
CA PHE A 41 16.87 2.88 -0.85
C PHE A 41 17.83 4.05 -1.14
N PHE A 42 18.78 4.32 -0.22
CA PHE A 42 19.81 5.34 -0.43
C PHE A 42 20.70 5.00 -1.62
N GLN A 43 21.17 3.76 -1.75
CA GLN A 43 21.98 3.31 -2.90
C GLN A 43 21.23 3.48 -4.23
N SER A 44 19.91 3.27 -4.25
CA SER A 44 19.10 3.34 -5.47
C SER A 44 18.68 4.77 -5.85
N THR A 45 18.60 5.69 -4.89
CA THR A 45 17.97 7.02 -5.09
C THR A 45 18.84 8.19 -4.69
N GLY A 46 19.94 7.95 -3.97
CA GLY A 46 20.75 8.98 -3.32
C GLY A 46 20.08 9.63 -2.09
N ILE A 47 18.89 9.17 -1.66
CA ILE A 47 18.12 9.81 -0.59
C ILE A 47 18.20 9.03 0.71
N MET A 48 18.72 9.68 1.76
CA MET A 48 18.82 9.06 3.08
C MET A 48 17.52 9.21 3.87
N LEU A 49 16.83 8.09 4.08
CA LEU A 49 15.58 8.05 4.85
C LEU A 49 15.83 7.90 6.35
N LYS A 50 15.01 8.55 7.17
CA LYS A 50 14.88 8.27 8.60
C LYS A 50 13.99 7.05 8.80
N LYS A 51 14.25 6.26 9.85
CA LYS A 51 13.40 5.12 10.21
C LYS A 51 11.94 5.51 10.44
N SER A 52 11.68 6.70 10.99
CA SER A 52 10.32 7.23 11.15
C SER A 52 9.61 7.45 9.82
N GLN A 53 10.32 7.87 8.76
CA GLN A 53 9.74 8.02 7.42
C GLN A 53 9.34 6.67 6.84
N LEU A 54 10.15 5.63 7.05
CA LEU A 54 9.84 4.26 6.63
C LEU A 54 8.64 3.68 7.39
N LYS A 55 8.58 3.88 8.72
CA LYS A 55 7.42 3.48 9.54
C LYS A 55 6.14 4.16 9.09
N ASN A 56 6.14 5.48 8.97
CA ASN A 56 4.97 6.24 8.53
C ASN A 56 4.52 5.82 7.11
N LYS A 57 5.46 5.49 6.22
CA LYS A 57 5.15 4.97 4.89
C LYS A 57 4.55 3.57 4.96
N TRP A 58 5.10 2.68 5.78
CA TRP A 58 4.57 1.34 6.03
C TRP A 58 3.11 1.38 6.51
N ASP A 59 2.82 2.20 7.52
CA ASP A 59 1.46 2.36 8.06
C ASP A 59 0.47 2.91 7.02
N LYS A 60 0.91 3.91 6.23
CA LYS A 60 0.11 4.45 5.14
C LYS A 60 -0.21 3.40 4.07
N LEU A 61 0.78 2.59 3.69
CA LEU A 61 0.61 1.50 2.72
C LEU A 61 -0.35 0.42 3.23
N ARG A 62 -0.27 0.09 4.54
CA ARG A 62 -1.21 -0.82 5.19
C ARG A 62 -2.65 -0.30 5.14
N GLY A 63 -2.84 0.98 5.45
CA GLY A 63 -4.13 1.66 5.37
C GLY A 63 -4.70 1.65 3.94
N ASP A 64 -3.83 1.87 2.94
CA ASP A 64 -4.21 1.88 1.53
C ASP A 64 -4.68 0.51 1.05
N LEU A 65 -3.96 -0.57 1.41
CA LEU A 65 -4.39 -1.93 1.09
C LEU A 65 -5.70 -2.30 1.81
N SER A 66 -5.87 -1.92 3.09
CA SER A 66 -7.11 -2.16 3.84
C SER A 66 -8.31 -1.45 3.20
N ALA A 67 -8.16 -0.18 2.84
CA ALA A 67 -9.21 0.58 2.15
C ALA A 67 -9.52 -0.02 0.77
N TRP A 68 -8.50 -0.47 0.02
CA TRP A 68 -8.67 -1.14 -1.26
C TRP A 68 -9.44 -2.46 -1.13
N LYS A 69 -9.08 -3.34 -0.18
CA LYS A 69 -9.80 -4.61 0.06
C LYS A 69 -11.28 -4.36 0.40
N LYS A 70 -11.57 -3.41 1.30
CA LYS A 70 -12.95 -3.03 1.64
C LYS A 70 -13.71 -2.49 0.42
N LEU A 71 -13.04 -1.70 -0.41
CA LEU A 71 -13.60 -1.18 -1.64
C LEU A 71 -13.95 -2.30 -2.63
N MET A 72 -13.06 -3.26 -2.86
CA MET A 72 -13.28 -4.41 -3.76
C MET A 72 -14.47 -5.25 -3.30
N ARG A 73 -14.59 -5.52 -1.99
CA ARG A 73 -15.75 -6.24 -1.44
C ARG A 73 -17.06 -5.49 -1.64
N LYS A 74 -17.06 -4.17 -1.46
CA LYS A 74 -18.26 -3.33 -1.62
C LYS A 74 -18.74 -3.21 -3.06
N GLN A 75 -17.85 -3.37 -4.03
CA GLN A 75 -18.16 -3.25 -5.46
C GLN A 75 -18.76 -4.53 -6.08
N THR A 76 -18.98 -5.58 -5.30
CA THR A 76 -19.56 -6.83 -5.81
C THR A 76 -20.94 -6.56 -6.44
N GLY A 77 -20.99 -6.52 -7.77
CA GLY A 77 -22.17 -6.14 -8.56
C GLY A 77 -21.87 -5.02 -9.57
N THR A 78 -21.33 -5.40 -10.74
CA THR A 78 -21.22 -4.59 -11.97
C THR A 78 -20.81 -3.12 -11.79
N GLY A 79 -19.51 -2.86 -11.97
CA GLY A 79 -18.99 -1.50 -12.04
C GLY A 79 -17.48 -1.46 -12.21
N TRP A 80 -16.85 -2.50 -12.76
CA TRP A 80 -15.41 -2.55 -12.94
C TRP A 80 -15.04 -2.08 -14.35
N ASN A 81 -14.14 -1.13 -14.44
CA ASN A 81 -13.52 -0.70 -15.70
C ASN A 81 -12.23 -1.50 -15.90
N TRP A 82 -12.30 -2.49 -16.79
CA TRP A 82 -11.15 -3.34 -17.13
C TRP A 82 -10.01 -2.59 -17.82
N GLU A 83 -10.29 -1.54 -18.59
CA GLU A 83 -9.27 -0.74 -19.28
C GLU A 83 -8.43 0.08 -18.29
N LYS A 84 -9.08 0.62 -17.25
CA LYS A 84 -8.44 1.50 -16.26
C LYS A 84 -8.05 0.78 -14.98
N GLY A 85 -8.54 -0.44 -14.76
CA GLY A 85 -8.43 -1.14 -13.48
C GLY A 85 -9.10 -0.39 -12.32
N THR A 86 -10.19 0.33 -12.59
CA THR A 86 -10.88 1.16 -11.59
C THR A 86 -12.36 0.85 -11.48
N ILE A 87 -13.01 1.44 -10.48
CA ILE A 87 -14.44 1.31 -10.26
C ILE A 87 -15.19 2.39 -11.04
N ASN A 88 -15.94 1.96 -12.04
CA ASN A 88 -16.93 2.74 -12.77
C ASN A 88 -18.29 2.70 -12.05
N MET A 89 -18.45 3.57 -11.05
CA MET A 89 -19.69 3.81 -10.32
C MET A 89 -20.00 5.30 -10.32
N ASP A 90 -21.27 5.66 -10.10
CA ASP A 90 -21.72 7.05 -10.11
C ASP A 90 -21.15 7.89 -8.93
N ALA A 91 -21.39 9.21 -9.01
CA ALA A 91 -20.89 10.16 -8.03
C ALA A 91 -21.51 9.99 -6.64
N GLU A 92 -22.78 9.56 -6.55
CA GLU A 92 -23.48 9.36 -5.27
C GLU A 92 -22.92 8.15 -4.53
N TRP A 93 -22.67 7.06 -5.25
CA TRP A 93 -22.00 5.88 -4.75
C TRP A 93 -20.62 6.22 -4.19
N TRP A 94 -19.81 6.97 -4.95
CA TRP A 94 -18.50 7.42 -4.47
C TRP A 94 -18.60 8.35 -3.25
N LYS A 95 -19.64 9.19 -3.17
CA LYS A 95 -19.89 10.07 -2.00
C LYS A 95 -20.20 9.24 -0.76
N LYS A 96 -21.03 8.21 -0.86
CA LYS A 96 -21.33 7.28 0.23
C LYS A 96 -20.10 6.46 0.62
N THR A 97 -19.40 5.89 -0.36
CA THR A 97 -18.22 5.07 -0.14
C THR A 97 -17.06 5.83 0.51
N LYS A 98 -16.84 7.11 0.18
CA LYS A 98 -15.85 7.95 0.87
C LYS A 98 -16.18 8.21 2.34
N LYS A 99 -17.46 8.23 2.72
CA LYS A 99 -17.88 8.35 4.13
C LYS A 99 -17.64 7.05 4.89
N ASP A 100 -17.94 5.92 4.26
CA ASP A 100 -17.84 4.59 4.91
C ASP A 100 -16.39 4.07 4.99
N ILE A 101 -15.55 4.41 4.01
CA ILE A 101 -14.16 3.92 3.91
C ILE A 101 -13.21 5.13 3.78
N PRO A 102 -12.60 5.59 4.89
CA PRO A 102 -11.62 6.67 4.86
C PRO A 102 -10.46 6.36 3.90
N GLY A 103 -10.03 7.37 3.14
CA GLY A 103 -8.90 7.26 2.21
C GLY A 103 -9.23 6.63 0.85
N VAL A 104 -10.41 6.03 0.67
CA VAL A 104 -10.78 5.31 -0.56
C VAL A 104 -10.89 6.19 -1.80
N GLY A 105 -11.08 7.51 -1.61
CA GLY A 105 -11.25 8.46 -2.70
C GLY A 105 -10.07 8.54 -3.66
N LYS A 106 -8.87 8.14 -3.22
CA LYS A 106 -7.67 8.09 -4.07
C LYS A 106 -7.75 7.04 -5.18
N PHE A 107 -8.65 6.05 -5.03
CA PHE A 107 -8.81 4.93 -5.94
C PHE A 107 -9.85 5.18 -7.03
N LYS A 108 -10.49 6.36 -7.04
CA LYS A 108 -11.51 6.70 -8.04
C LYS A 108 -10.97 6.71 -9.46
N ASN A 109 -9.77 7.25 -9.63
CA ASN A 109 -9.16 7.47 -10.95
C ASN A 109 -7.93 6.58 -11.20
N ARG A 110 -7.51 5.79 -10.21
CA ARG A 110 -6.34 4.92 -10.33
C ARG A 110 -6.45 3.68 -9.43
N PRO A 111 -6.01 2.50 -9.88
CA PRO A 111 -5.94 1.31 -9.04
C PRO A 111 -4.93 1.46 -7.91
N LEU A 112 -5.01 0.56 -6.93
CA LEU A 112 -3.93 0.37 -5.96
C LEU A 112 -2.63 0.00 -6.70
N GLN A 113 -1.56 0.72 -6.40
CA GLN A 113 -0.23 0.47 -6.96
C GLN A 113 0.55 -0.49 -6.06
N ASN A 114 1.40 -1.33 -6.65
CA ASN A 114 2.23 -2.32 -5.93
C ASN A 114 1.39 -3.33 -5.13
N GLU A 115 0.21 -3.72 -5.65
CA GLU A 115 -0.69 -4.61 -4.93
C GLU A 115 -0.02 -5.94 -4.54
N ASP A 116 0.82 -6.50 -5.42
CA ASP A 116 1.53 -7.76 -5.16
C ASP A 116 2.55 -7.63 -4.03
N GLU A 117 3.36 -6.56 -4.02
CA GLU A 117 4.26 -6.26 -2.90
C GLU A 117 3.49 -6.03 -1.61
N LEU A 118 2.35 -5.31 -1.67
CA LEU A 118 1.53 -5.04 -0.49
C LEU A 118 0.90 -6.31 0.07
N LYS A 119 0.46 -7.25 -0.80
CA LYS A 119 -0.02 -8.58 -0.38
C LYS A 119 1.09 -9.37 0.31
N VAL A 120 2.32 -9.31 -0.18
CA VAL A 120 3.48 -9.96 0.48
C VAL A 120 3.75 -9.31 1.83
N MET A 121 3.76 -7.97 1.89
CA MET A 121 4.06 -7.22 3.11
C MET A 121 3.04 -7.44 4.22
N PHE A 122 1.75 -7.53 3.86
CA PHE A 122 0.64 -7.45 4.80
C PHE A 122 -0.31 -8.66 4.77
N GLY A 123 -0.03 -9.68 3.96
CA GLY A 123 -0.91 -10.83 3.77
C GLY A 123 -1.28 -11.51 5.09
N ASN A 124 -0.30 -11.68 5.99
CA ASN A 124 -0.51 -12.28 7.32
C ASN A 124 -0.99 -11.27 8.39
N ILE A 125 -1.05 -9.98 8.05
CA ILE A 125 -1.29 -8.87 8.99
C ILE A 125 -2.72 -8.31 8.84
N ILE A 126 -3.31 -8.44 7.66
CA ILE A 126 -4.66 -7.99 7.36
C ILE A 126 -5.51 -9.24 7.22
N ASN A 127 -6.15 -9.64 8.32
CA ASN A 127 -7.14 -10.72 8.32
C ASN A 127 -8.21 -10.45 7.27
N GLU A 128 -8.58 -11.49 6.55
CA GLU A 128 -9.75 -11.52 5.68
C GLU A 128 -11.03 -11.67 6.50
N GLU A 129 -11.26 -10.80 7.48
CA GLU A 129 -12.56 -10.70 8.15
C GLU A 129 -13.57 -10.01 7.25
#